data_AF-A0A9D5T0G7-F1
#
_entry.id   AF-A0A9D5T0G7-F1
#
_cell.length_a   1.000
_cell.length_b   1.000
_cell.length_c   1.000
_cell.angle_alpha   90.00
_cell.angle_beta   90.00
_cell.angle_gamma   90.00
#
_symmetry.space_group_name_H-M   'P 1'
#
loop_
_entity.id
_entity.type
_entity.pdbx_description
1 polymer ?
#
loop_
_entity_poly.entity_id
_entity_poly.type
_entity_poly.pdbx_seq_one_letter_code
_entity_poly.pdbx_strand_id
1 'polypeptide(L)'
;MIKEIKDIVFEKYQVRKSKKTKTAFIEYVKGLCEERGIACTVEKKGISRNIVMGASPEESELVLTAHYDTCAWMPLPNFITPKNMLAYILYQIFLTWLILAAAAVVSWLVSRFAGSLFGALALMIALYGILFLLIAGPANRHTANDNTSGTLTVLNTMLSMSEEQRAKVCFVLFDNEELGLFGSSAFKKMHRKEMKNKPLVNFDCVSDGDRLFAKLPSRERKSEFGIRFIEVMKNNAQQSGMVPVIGTTGFYPSDQIHFRRGIGVAALKKSRLVGLYMNRIHTHRDTVFEERNIDCLTAAMKELVGADKAE
;
A
#
# COMPACT_ATOMS: atom_id res chain seq x y z
N MET A 1 13.32 -17.24 -7.98
CA MET A 1 13.52 -15.82 -7.58
C MET A 1 12.35 -15.26 -6.77
N ILE A 2 11.14 -15.08 -7.32
CA ILE A 2 10.01 -14.54 -6.52
C ILE A 2 9.70 -15.40 -5.30
N LYS A 3 9.71 -16.73 -5.48
CA LYS A 3 9.43 -17.70 -4.43
C LYS A 3 10.38 -17.58 -3.24
N GLU A 4 11.69 -17.47 -3.50
CA GLU A 4 12.72 -17.38 -2.44
C GLU A 4 12.59 -16.09 -1.62
N ILE A 5 12.39 -14.93 -2.28
CA ILE A 5 12.26 -13.65 -1.58
C ILE A 5 10.92 -13.58 -0.84
N LYS A 6 9.85 -14.05 -1.47
CA LYS A 6 8.53 -14.16 -0.84
C LYS A 6 8.63 -14.95 0.46
N ASP A 7 9.19 -16.16 0.42
CA ASP A 7 9.27 -17.04 1.59
C ASP A 7 10.07 -16.36 2.71
N ILE A 8 11.22 -15.74 2.40
CA ILE A 8 12.02 -14.99 3.39
C ILE A 8 11.24 -13.81 3.98
N VAL A 9 10.55 -13.02 3.15
CA VAL A 9 9.78 -11.86 3.63
C VAL A 9 8.63 -12.32 4.51
N PHE A 10 7.90 -13.37 4.14
CA PHE A 10 6.81 -13.90 4.97
C PHE A 10 7.30 -14.49 6.30
N GLU A 11 8.40 -15.24 6.28
CA GLU A 11 8.89 -15.90 7.50
C GLU A 11 9.57 -14.93 8.47
N LYS A 12 10.37 -13.98 7.97
CA LYS A 12 11.27 -13.17 8.82
C LYS A 12 10.87 -11.71 8.91
N TYR A 13 10.20 -11.18 7.89
CA TYR A 13 9.99 -9.75 7.74
C TYR A 13 8.53 -9.36 7.51
N GLN A 14 7.56 -10.24 7.74
CA GLN A 14 6.16 -9.94 7.45
C GLN A 14 5.65 -8.75 8.27
N VAL A 15 6.10 -8.64 9.52
CA VAL A 15 5.73 -7.55 10.43
C VAL A 15 6.79 -6.45 10.39
N ARG A 16 6.41 -5.24 9.99
CA ARG A 16 7.29 -4.09 9.81
C ARG A 16 6.71 -2.83 10.46
N LYS A 17 6.20 -2.95 11.70
CA LYS A 17 5.62 -1.84 12.47
C LYS A 17 6.61 -1.08 13.36
N SER A 18 7.42 -1.80 14.14
CA SER A 18 8.35 -1.19 15.10
C SER A 18 9.62 -0.69 14.43
N LYS A 19 10.34 0.24 15.08
CA LYS A 19 11.67 0.68 14.60
C LYS A 19 12.62 -0.49 14.36
N LYS A 20 12.65 -1.47 15.29
CA LYS A 20 13.50 -2.67 15.22
C LYS A 20 13.18 -3.53 14.00
N THR A 21 11.90 -3.89 13.83
CA THR A 21 11.47 -4.74 12.71
C THR A 21 11.65 -4.04 11.36
N LYS A 22 11.37 -2.73 11.29
CA LYS A 22 11.65 -1.92 10.10
C LYS A 22 13.14 -1.87 9.77
N THR A 23 14.02 -1.69 10.77
CA THR A 23 15.48 -1.73 10.55
C THR A 23 15.93 -3.08 10.00
N ALA A 24 15.43 -4.19 10.57
CA ALA A 24 15.80 -5.51 10.09
C ALA A 24 15.40 -5.73 8.61
N PHE A 25 14.23 -5.25 8.21
CA PHE A 25 13.80 -5.30 6.81
C PHE A 25 14.63 -4.38 5.90
N ILE A 26 14.96 -3.16 6.33
CA ILE A 26 15.83 -2.24 5.59
C ILE A 26 17.19 -2.90 5.30
N GLU A 27 17.82 -3.51 6.31
CA GLU A 27 19.12 -4.17 6.12
C GLU A 27 19.03 -5.40 5.21
N TYR A 28 17.92 -6.15 5.25
CA TYR A 28 17.67 -7.23 4.30
C TYR A 28 17.59 -6.72 2.86
N VAL A 29 16.82 -5.66 2.61
CA VAL A 29 16.69 -5.08 1.26
C VAL A 29 18.03 -4.53 0.77
N LYS A 30 18.82 -3.90 1.65
CA LYS A 30 20.16 -3.42 1.31
C LYS A 30 21.09 -4.57 0.90
N GLY A 31 21.12 -5.66 1.65
CA GLY A 31 21.91 -6.85 1.31
C GLY A 31 21.47 -7.46 -0.03
N LEU A 32 20.16 -7.57 -0.26
CA LEU A 32 19.60 -8.03 -1.52
C LEU A 32 20.02 -7.16 -2.72
N CYS A 33 20.08 -5.84 -2.54
CA CYS A 33 20.57 -4.92 -3.57
C CYS A 33 22.08 -5.04 -3.78
N GLU A 34 22.87 -5.15 -2.71
CA GLU A 34 24.32 -5.31 -2.74
C GLU A 34 24.74 -6.58 -3.50
N GLU A 35 24.10 -7.72 -3.20
CA GLU A 35 24.31 -9.00 -3.89
C GLU A 35 24.06 -8.93 -5.41
N ARG A 36 23.28 -7.96 -5.86
CA ARG A 36 22.86 -7.78 -7.26
C ARG A 36 23.49 -6.55 -7.92
N GLY A 37 24.39 -5.85 -7.24
CA GLY A 37 25.00 -4.62 -7.75
C GLY A 37 23.99 -3.49 -8.01
N ILE A 38 22.85 -3.50 -7.31
CA ILE A 38 21.79 -2.49 -7.46
C ILE A 38 22.04 -1.38 -6.44
N ALA A 39 22.10 -0.12 -6.90
CA ALA A 39 22.19 1.02 -6.01
C ALA A 39 21.01 1.05 -5.03
N CYS A 40 21.29 1.23 -3.74
CA CYS A 40 20.27 1.27 -2.69
C CYS A 40 20.65 2.28 -1.61
N THR A 41 19.80 3.26 -1.37
CA THR A 41 19.97 4.29 -0.34
C THR A 41 18.77 4.36 0.58
N VAL A 42 18.99 4.80 1.82
CA VAL A 42 17.92 5.00 2.81
C VAL A 42 17.79 6.48 3.10
N GLU A 43 16.75 7.10 2.56
CA GLU A 43 16.49 8.51 2.74
C GLU A 43 15.73 8.77 4.04
N LYS A 44 16.32 9.59 4.92
CA LYS A 44 15.77 9.90 6.23
C LYS A 44 15.22 11.32 6.25
N LYS A 45 13.92 11.47 6.56
CA LYS A 45 13.30 12.78 6.75
C LYS A 45 12.13 12.69 7.72
N GLY A 46 12.21 13.46 8.80
CA GLY A 46 11.30 13.32 9.94
C GLY A 46 11.46 11.94 10.58
N ILE A 47 10.35 11.25 10.79
CA ILE A 47 10.32 9.89 11.34
C ILE A 47 10.47 8.78 10.29
N SER A 48 10.40 9.11 9.00
CA SER A 48 10.39 8.14 7.90
C SER A 48 11.78 7.84 7.37
N ARG A 49 11.98 6.56 7.01
CA ARG A 49 13.18 6.00 6.38
C ARG A 49 12.78 5.26 5.11
N ASN A 50 12.68 6.00 4.00
CA ASN A 50 12.32 5.42 2.72
C ASN A 50 13.52 4.70 2.12
N ILE A 51 13.29 3.56 1.47
CA ILE A 51 14.34 2.82 0.75
C ILE A 51 14.21 3.18 -0.72
N VAL A 52 15.27 3.71 -1.32
CA VAL A 52 15.33 4.10 -2.73
C VAL A 52 16.35 3.22 -3.44
N MET A 53 15.93 2.56 -4.51
CA MET A 53 16.72 1.54 -5.21
C MET A 53 16.71 1.76 -6.72
N GLY A 54 17.73 1.26 -7.41
CA GLY A 54 17.85 1.39 -8.87
C GLY A 54 18.30 2.79 -9.30
N ALA A 55 17.73 3.31 -10.38
CA ALA A 55 18.05 4.64 -10.86
C ALA A 55 17.64 5.72 -9.85
N SER A 56 18.37 6.84 -9.83
CA SER A 56 18.04 7.94 -8.93
C SER A 56 16.66 8.56 -9.28
N PRO A 57 16.03 9.26 -8.32
CA PRO A 57 14.84 10.05 -8.61
C PRO A 57 15.07 11.14 -9.65
N GLU A 58 16.30 11.50 -10.00
CA GLU A 58 16.60 12.45 -11.08
C GLU A 58 16.62 11.74 -12.44
N GLU A 59 17.43 10.69 -12.58
CA GLU A 59 17.71 9.99 -13.84
C GLU A 59 16.55 9.11 -14.35
N SER A 60 15.72 8.59 -13.45
CA SER A 60 14.63 7.67 -13.80
C SER A 60 13.56 8.31 -14.70
N GLU A 61 12.89 7.51 -15.52
CA GLU A 61 11.70 7.93 -16.27
C GLU A 61 10.41 7.61 -15.51
N LEU A 62 10.45 6.60 -14.66
CA LEU A 62 9.32 6.06 -13.91
C LEU A 62 9.71 5.79 -12.45
N VAL A 63 8.79 6.08 -11.52
CA VAL A 63 8.90 5.64 -10.13
C VAL A 63 7.91 4.51 -9.85
N LEU A 64 8.41 3.37 -9.39
CA LEU A 64 7.59 2.25 -8.89
C LEU A 64 7.68 2.20 -7.38
N THR A 65 6.54 2.10 -6.69
CA THR A 65 6.54 2.22 -5.23
C THR A 65 5.50 1.36 -4.55
N ALA A 66 5.75 1.09 -3.27
CA ALA A 66 4.83 0.54 -2.29
C ALA A 66 5.24 1.06 -0.90
N HIS A 67 4.39 0.96 0.11
CA HIS A 67 4.86 1.13 1.49
C HIS A 67 5.31 -0.22 2.07
N TYR A 68 6.39 -0.18 2.84
CA TYR A 68 6.88 -1.38 3.52
C TYR A 68 6.47 -1.45 4.98
N ASP A 69 6.02 -0.37 5.61
CA ASP A 69 5.51 -0.50 6.97
C ASP A 69 4.16 -1.22 7.02
N THR A 70 3.79 -1.67 8.23
CA THR A 70 2.58 -2.49 8.43
C THR A 70 1.76 -2.00 9.63
N CYS A 71 0.44 -2.11 9.50
CA CYS A 71 -0.57 -1.65 10.45
C CYS A 71 -0.54 -2.25 11.87
N ALA A 72 -1.23 -1.54 12.77
CA ALA A 72 -1.76 -2.11 13.99
C ALA A 72 -2.90 -3.09 13.66
N TRP A 73 -3.04 -4.14 14.46
CA TRP A 73 -4.17 -5.05 14.37
C TRP A 73 -5.46 -4.35 14.82
N MET A 74 -6.51 -4.45 13.99
CA MET A 74 -7.85 -4.03 14.31
C MET A 74 -8.77 -5.23 14.57
N PRO A 75 -9.60 -5.17 15.63
CA PRO A 75 -10.55 -6.25 15.95
C PRO A 75 -11.71 -6.32 14.96
N LEU A 76 -12.07 -5.19 14.35
CA LEU A 76 -13.13 -5.09 13.35
C LEU A 76 -12.52 -4.93 11.96
N PRO A 77 -13.09 -5.57 10.92
CA PRO A 77 -12.52 -5.53 9.58
C PRO A 77 -12.52 -4.12 9.01
N ASN A 78 -11.43 -3.74 8.36
CA ASN A 78 -11.46 -2.54 7.54
C ASN A 78 -12.14 -2.87 6.20
N PHE A 79 -13.25 -2.21 5.92
CA PHE A 79 -14.03 -2.44 4.71
C PHE A 79 -13.96 -1.21 3.80
N ILE A 80 -13.37 -1.39 2.62
CA ILE A 80 -13.18 -0.33 1.64
C ILE A 80 -13.98 -0.66 0.40
N THR A 81 -14.77 0.30 -0.11
CA THR A 81 -15.54 0.17 -1.35
C THR A 81 -15.20 1.32 -2.32
N PRO A 82 -14.11 1.22 -3.10
CA PRO A 82 -13.56 2.36 -3.85
C PRO A 82 -14.50 3.02 -4.86
N LYS A 83 -15.52 2.29 -5.31
CA LYS A 83 -16.52 2.74 -6.30
C LYS A 83 -17.89 3.05 -5.69
N ASN A 84 -18.09 2.81 -4.40
CA ASN A 84 -19.36 3.02 -3.71
C ASN A 84 -19.12 3.79 -2.40
N MET A 85 -19.10 5.12 -2.51
CA MET A 85 -18.82 6.00 -1.37
C MET A 85 -19.90 5.96 -0.29
N LEU A 86 -21.16 5.76 -0.69
CA LEU A 86 -22.26 5.66 0.27
C LEU A 86 -22.06 4.42 1.16
N ALA A 87 -21.79 3.26 0.56
CA ALA A 87 -21.52 2.04 1.33
C ALA A 87 -20.31 2.20 2.25
N TYR A 88 -19.23 2.85 1.77
CA TYR A 88 -18.06 3.14 2.59
C TYR A 88 -18.42 4.03 3.78
N ILE A 89 -19.09 5.16 3.55
CA ILE A 89 -19.47 6.11 4.61
C ILE A 89 -20.40 5.44 5.63
N LEU A 90 -21.41 4.69 5.18
CA LEU A 90 -22.30 3.95 6.08
C LEU A 90 -21.55 2.93 6.94
N TYR A 91 -20.57 2.24 6.35
CA TYR A 91 -19.72 1.32 7.10
C TYR A 91 -18.87 2.05 8.16
N GLN A 92 -18.27 3.20 7.81
CA GLN A 92 -17.47 4.00 8.74
C GLN A 92 -18.32 4.59 9.88
N ILE A 93 -19.55 5.03 9.59
CA ILE A 93 -20.52 5.46 10.62
C ILE A 93 -20.85 4.30 11.55
N PHE A 94 -21.13 3.12 10.99
CA PHE A 94 -21.42 1.91 11.77
C PHE A 94 -20.25 1.53 12.69
N LEU A 95 -19.02 1.52 12.15
CA LEU A 95 -17.81 1.22 12.93
C LEU A 95 -17.60 2.23 14.06
N THR A 96 -17.79 3.52 13.76
CA THR A 96 -17.69 4.59 14.77
C THR A 96 -18.76 4.42 15.85
N TRP A 97 -20.00 4.12 15.47
CA TRP A 97 -21.08 3.86 16.41
C TRP A 97 -20.78 2.66 17.32
N LEU A 98 -20.23 1.56 16.79
CA LEU A 98 -19.82 0.40 17.59
C LEU A 98 -18.76 0.78 18.63
N ILE A 99 -17.76 1.57 18.24
CA ILE A 99 -16.71 2.06 19.16
C ILE A 99 -17.31 2.91 20.27
N LEU A 100 -18.20 3.86 19.92
CA LEU A 100 -18.87 4.73 20.88
C LEU A 100 -19.79 3.93 21.82
N ALA A 101 -20.53 2.95 21.29
CA ALA A 101 -21.41 2.09 22.06
C ALA A 101 -20.61 1.24 23.06
N ALA A 102 -19.48 0.65 22.64
CA ALA A 102 -18.60 -0.12 23.52
C ALA A 102 -18.06 0.75 24.67
N ALA A 103 -17.58 1.96 24.36
CA ALA A 103 -17.11 2.90 25.38
C ALA A 103 -18.24 3.36 26.32
N ALA A 104 -19.45 3.57 25.81
CA ALA A 104 -20.63 3.91 26.60
C ALA A 104 -21.05 2.78 27.54
N VAL A 105 -20.96 1.51 27.12
CA VAL A 105 -21.22 0.35 27.99
C VAL A 105 -20.23 0.30 29.15
N VAL A 106 -18.93 0.53 28.89
CA VAL A 106 -17.91 0.61 29.95
C VAL A 106 -18.22 1.74 30.92
N SER A 107 -18.54 2.93 30.42
CA SER A 107 -18.94 4.09 31.21
C SER A 107 -20.18 3.82 32.07
N TRP A 108 -21.20 3.19 31.50
CA TRP A 108 -22.44 2.83 32.20
C TRP A 108 -22.20 1.81 33.33
N LEU A 109 -21.42 0.77 33.07
CA LEU A 109 -21.05 -0.23 34.08
C LEU A 109 -20.30 0.42 35.24
N VAL A 110 -19.28 1.24 34.96
CA VAL A 110 -18.51 1.93 36.00
C VAL A 110 -19.39 2.90 36.78
N SER A 111 -20.29 3.63 36.11
CA SER A 111 -21.26 4.52 36.76
C SER A 111 -22.13 3.78 37.76
N ARG A 112 -22.51 2.53 37.46
CA ARG A 112 -23.42 1.74 38.30
C ARG A 112 -22.82 1.33 39.64
N PHE A 113 -21.50 1.18 39.71
CA PHE A 113 -20.79 0.71 40.90
C PHE A 113 -19.96 1.79 41.60
N ALA A 114 -19.48 2.80 40.86
CA ALA A 114 -18.58 3.83 41.39
C ALA A 114 -19.17 5.26 41.32
N GLY A 115 -20.31 5.45 40.65
CA GLY A 115 -20.95 6.77 40.49
C GLY A 115 -20.57 7.50 39.20
N SER A 116 -21.32 8.55 38.88
CA SER A 116 -21.30 9.22 37.56
C SER A 116 -19.96 9.85 37.19
N LEU A 117 -19.23 10.41 38.16
CA LEU A 117 -17.90 10.99 37.93
C LEU A 117 -16.92 9.93 37.39
N PHE A 118 -16.86 8.75 38.02
CA PHE A 118 -15.99 7.66 37.59
C PHE A 118 -16.44 7.06 36.26
N GLY A 119 -17.74 7.04 35.98
CA GLY A 119 -18.27 6.68 34.68
C GLY A 119 -17.83 7.61 33.54
N ALA A 120 -17.83 8.92 33.77
CA ALA A 120 -17.34 9.90 32.81
C ALA A 120 -15.82 9.75 32.56
N LEU A 121 -15.03 9.55 33.62
CA LEU A 121 -13.60 9.26 33.50
C LEU A 121 -13.36 7.96 32.73
N ALA A 122 -14.11 6.91 33.01
CA ALA A 122 -14.02 5.63 32.30
C ALA A 122 -14.36 5.78 30.81
N LEU A 123 -15.36 6.60 30.45
CA LEU A 123 -15.67 6.91 29.05
C LEU A 123 -14.46 7.55 28.35
N MET A 124 -13.87 8.57 28.96
CA MET A 124 -12.71 9.28 28.39
C MET A 124 -11.51 8.34 28.23
N ILE A 125 -11.21 7.55 29.25
CA ILE A 125 -10.13 6.55 29.21
C ILE A 125 -10.40 5.52 28.12
N ALA A 126 -11.63 5.01 28.00
CA ALA A 126 -12.00 4.04 26.97
C ALA A 126 -11.83 4.62 25.56
N LEU A 127 -12.31 5.84 25.31
CA LEU A 127 -12.19 6.49 24.01
C LEU A 127 -10.73 6.75 23.63
N TYR A 128 -9.93 7.35 24.52
CA TYR A 128 -8.51 7.58 24.26
C TYR A 128 -7.72 6.27 24.16
N GLY A 129 -8.08 5.26 24.95
CA GLY A 129 -7.48 3.93 24.88
C GLY A 129 -7.74 3.25 23.54
N ILE A 130 -8.98 3.32 23.01
CA ILE A 130 -9.32 2.79 21.69
C ILE A 130 -8.57 3.55 20.59
N LEU A 131 -8.54 4.89 20.63
CA LEU A 131 -7.77 5.69 19.67
C LEU A 131 -6.27 5.33 19.71
N PHE A 132 -5.72 5.16 20.90
CA PHE A 132 -4.34 4.70 21.07
C PHE A 132 -4.14 3.31 20.47
N LEU A 133 -5.05 2.35 20.67
CA LEU A 133 -4.94 1.02 20.10
C LEU A 133 -5.05 1.02 18.56
N LEU A 134 -5.87 1.89 17.98
CA LEU A 134 -5.98 2.01 16.52
C LEU A 134 -4.67 2.48 15.87
N ILE A 135 -3.89 3.33 16.55
CA ILE A 135 -2.64 3.89 16.02
C ILE A 135 -1.42 3.08 16.49
N ALA A 136 -1.31 2.90 17.79
CA ALA A 136 -0.14 2.36 18.49
C ALA A 136 -0.36 0.94 19.03
N GLY A 137 -1.49 0.29 18.72
CA GLY A 137 -1.80 -1.05 19.17
C GLY A 137 -0.84 -2.14 18.68
N PRO A 138 -1.07 -3.40 19.10
CA PRO A 138 -0.25 -4.54 18.70
C PRO A 138 -0.12 -4.62 17.17
N ALA A 139 1.04 -5.04 16.68
CA ALA A 139 1.24 -5.20 15.25
C ALA A 139 0.34 -6.30 14.70
N ASN A 140 -0.23 -6.07 13.51
CA ASN A 140 -0.88 -7.14 12.77
C ASN A 140 0.18 -8.16 12.31
N ARG A 141 -0.03 -9.44 12.63
CA ARG A 141 0.91 -10.52 12.26
C ARG A 141 0.70 -11.01 10.83
N HIS A 142 -0.43 -10.67 10.22
CA HIS A 142 -0.81 -11.10 8.89
C HIS A 142 -1.03 -9.85 8.03
N THR A 143 -0.10 -9.62 7.11
CA THR A 143 0.01 -8.39 6.29
C THR A 143 0.25 -8.77 4.82
N ALA A 144 -0.34 -9.90 4.41
CA ALA A 144 -0.08 -10.51 3.11
C ALA A 144 -0.48 -9.57 1.98
N ASN A 145 -1.70 -9.02 2.05
CA ASN A 145 -2.17 -8.02 1.11
C ASN A 145 -1.63 -6.64 1.48
N ASP A 146 -1.71 -6.24 2.76
CA ASP A 146 -1.40 -4.89 3.25
C ASP A 146 -0.15 -4.82 4.14
N ASN A 147 1.03 -4.49 3.61
CA ASN A 147 1.33 -4.32 2.19
C ASN A 147 2.57 -5.11 1.76
N THR A 148 2.65 -6.37 2.21
CA THR A 148 3.65 -7.32 1.72
C THR A 148 3.49 -7.57 0.22
N SER A 149 2.25 -7.55 -0.31
CA SER A 149 1.97 -7.69 -1.74
C SER A 149 2.59 -6.57 -2.60
N GLY A 150 2.40 -5.30 -2.25
CA GLY A 150 3.01 -4.18 -2.96
C GLY A 150 4.53 -4.19 -2.83
N THR A 151 5.04 -4.45 -1.62
CA THR A 151 6.48 -4.56 -1.35
C THR A 151 7.13 -5.63 -2.23
N LEU A 152 6.55 -6.84 -2.29
CA LEU A 152 7.06 -7.93 -3.13
C LEU A 152 6.89 -7.63 -4.62
N THR A 153 5.86 -6.89 -5.03
CA THR A 153 5.71 -6.44 -6.42
C THR A 153 6.88 -5.54 -6.84
N VAL A 154 7.25 -4.57 -6.00
CA VAL A 154 8.39 -3.67 -6.26
C VAL A 154 9.70 -4.45 -6.33
N LEU A 155 9.99 -5.27 -5.32
CA LEU A 155 11.22 -6.06 -5.25
C LEU A 155 11.33 -7.07 -6.40
N ASN A 156 10.26 -7.81 -6.69
CA ASN A 156 10.25 -8.80 -7.77
C ASN A 156 10.44 -8.14 -9.13
N THR A 157 9.79 -6.99 -9.37
CA THR A 157 9.94 -6.24 -10.61
C THR A 157 11.36 -5.75 -10.80
N MET A 158 11.95 -5.13 -9.77
CA MET A 158 13.34 -4.66 -9.79
C MET A 158 14.33 -5.76 -10.17
N LEU A 159 14.19 -6.94 -9.55
CA LEU A 159 15.10 -8.05 -9.75
C LEU A 159 14.86 -8.80 -11.06
N SER A 160 13.66 -8.69 -11.63
CA SER A 160 13.29 -9.34 -12.89
C SER A 160 13.58 -8.49 -14.13
N MET A 161 13.86 -7.19 -13.94
CA MET A 161 14.24 -6.27 -15.02
C MET A 161 15.69 -6.49 -15.47
N SER A 162 16.01 -6.16 -16.73
CA SER A 162 17.41 -6.04 -17.17
C SER A 162 18.09 -4.82 -16.55
N GLU A 163 19.40 -4.70 -16.68
CA GLU A 163 20.13 -3.50 -16.24
C GLU A 163 19.65 -2.24 -16.97
N GLU A 164 19.43 -2.36 -18.29
CA GLU A 164 18.88 -1.28 -19.12
C GLU A 164 17.49 -0.84 -18.66
N GLN A 165 16.59 -1.79 -18.35
CA GLN A 165 15.28 -1.47 -17.80
C GLN A 165 15.40 -0.82 -16.41
N ARG A 166 16.26 -1.34 -15.54
CA ARG A 166 16.50 -0.77 -14.21
C ARG A 166 17.05 0.65 -14.26
N ALA A 167 17.86 0.99 -15.25
CA ALA A 167 18.39 2.35 -15.43
C ALA A 167 17.29 3.40 -15.71
N LYS A 168 16.12 2.97 -16.20
CA LYS A 168 14.96 3.84 -16.45
C LYS A 168 14.01 3.95 -15.25
N VAL A 169 14.21 3.17 -14.18
CA VAL A 169 13.24 3.04 -13.08
C VAL A 169 13.85 3.31 -11.72
N CYS A 170 13.23 4.21 -10.96
CA CYS A 170 13.49 4.38 -9.54
C CYS A 170 12.47 3.55 -8.75
N PHE A 171 12.95 2.65 -7.91
CA PHE A 171 12.11 1.82 -7.04
C PHE A 171 12.13 2.40 -5.64
N VAL A 172 10.97 2.60 -5.04
CA VAL A 172 10.87 3.20 -3.71
C VAL A 172 9.99 2.36 -2.80
N LEU A 173 10.47 2.10 -1.58
CA LEU A 173 9.65 1.56 -0.50
C LEU A 173 9.45 2.65 0.55
N PHE A 174 8.22 3.17 0.64
CA PHE A 174 7.85 4.22 1.58
C PHE A 174 7.67 3.68 3.01
N ASP A 175 8.03 4.52 3.99
CA ASP A 175 7.90 4.23 5.43
C ASP A 175 6.82 5.10 6.08
N ASN A 176 6.04 4.52 6.99
CA ASN A 176 4.99 5.18 7.77
C ASN A 176 3.79 5.64 6.92
N GLU A 177 3.35 4.81 5.98
CA GLU A 177 2.06 4.98 5.29
C GLU A 177 0.91 4.88 6.30
N GLU A 178 0.98 3.87 7.17
CA GLU A 178 -0.03 3.49 8.16
C GLU A 178 -0.22 4.54 9.27
N LEU A 179 0.74 5.45 9.42
CA LEU A 179 0.69 6.56 10.36
C LEU A 179 0.24 7.87 9.71
N GLY A 180 -0.07 7.87 8.42
CA GLY A 180 -0.57 9.04 7.68
C GLY A 180 0.31 9.46 6.51
N LEU A 181 0.78 8.50 5.68
CA LEU A 181 1.51 8.76 4.43
C LEU A 181 2.80 9.56 4.61
N PHE A 182 3.47 9.43 5.77
CA PHE A 182 4.62 10.27 6.09
C PHE A 182 5.80 10.00 5.16
N GLY A 183 5.99 8.76 4.71
CA GLY A 183 7.07 8.36 3.82
C GLY A 183 6.98 9.02 2.45
N SER A 184 5.86 8.85 1.77
CA SER A 184 5.62 9.47 0.46
C SER A 184 5.59 11.00 0.53
N SER A 185 5.01 11.58 1.59
CA SER A 185 5.05 13.03 1.85
C SER A 185 6.48 13.53 2.02
N ALA A 186 7.32 12.80 2.77
CA ALA A 186 8.73 13.11 2.94
C ALA A 186 9.50 13.02 1.62
N PHE A 187 9.29 11.94 0.85
CA PHE A 187 9.92 11.73 -0.46
C PHE A 187 9.57 12.86 -1.44
N LYS A 188 8.28 13.20 -1.57
CA LYS A 188 7.83 14.34 -2.40
C LYS A 188 8.51 15.65 -2.02
N LYS A 189 8.73 15.89 -0.72
CA LYS A 189 9.39 17.11 -0.24
C LYS A 189 10.89 17.12 -0.56
N MET A 190 11.54 15.97 -0.64
CA MET A 190 12.96 15.86 -1.02
C MET A 190 13.12 16.01 -2.54
N HIS A 191 12.30 15.29 -3.30
CA HIS A 191 12.38 15.20 -4.76
C HIS A 191 11.32 16.04 -5.47
N ARG A 192 11.09 17.27 -4.97
CA ARG A 192 9.96 18.09 -5.42
C ARG A 192 10.06 18.46 -6.89
N LYS A 193 11.27 18.71 -7.39
CA LYS A 193 11.50 19.17 -8.77
C LYS A 193 11.32 18.01 -9.74
N GLU A 194 11.96 16.89 -9.41
CA GLU A 194 12.02 15.64 -10.15
C GLU A 194 10.61 15.03 -10.27
N MET A 195 9.86 15.00 -9.17
CA MET A 195 8.51 14.42 -9.13
C MET A 195 7.40 15.33 -9.69
N LYS A 196 7.70 16.56 -10.15
CA LYS A 196 6.70 17.48 -10.70
C LYS A 196 6.04 16.91 -11.96
N ASN A 197 6.84 16.28 -12.81
CA ASN A 197 6.44 15.76 -14.12
C ASN A 197 6.70 14.26 -14.28
N LYS A 198 7.17 13.55 -13.26
CA LYS A 198 7.49 12.12 -13.35
C LYS A 198 6.28 11.24 -13.03
N PRO A 199 5.93 10.25 -13.86
CA PRO A 199 4.91 9.27 -13.52
C PRO A 199 5.36 8.41 -12.33
N LEU A 200 4.41 8.06 -11.48
CA LEU A 200 4.64 7.19 -10.33
C LEU A 200 3.51 6.17 -10.24
N VAL A 201 3.85 4.91 -10.03
CA VAL A 201 2.89 3.81 -9.86
C VAL A 201 3.07 3.24 -8.46
N ASN A 202 2.04 3.36 -7.62
CA ASN A 202 1.99 2.84 -6.26
C ASN A 202 1.19 1.52 -6.22
N PHE A 203 1.81 0.47 -5.70
CA PHE A 203 1.21 -0.83 -5.47
C PHE A 203 0.82 -0.96 -4.00
N ASP A 204 -0.48 -1.10 -3.77
CA ASP A 204 -1.04 -1.18 -2.44
C ASP A 204 -2.20 -2.17 -2.45
N CYS A 205 -2.10 -3.22 -1.63
CA CYS A 205 -3.11 -4.26 -1.53
C CYS A 205 -3.41 -4.94 -2.88
N VAL A 206 -2.36 -5.39 -3.57
CA VAL A 206 -2.41 -5.91 -4.94
C VAL A 206 -2.60 -7.43 -5.05
N SER A 207 -2.85 -8.11 -3.94
CA SER A 207 -2.96 -9.57 -3.89
C SER A 207 -4.41 -10.08 -3.76
N ASP A 208 -5.20 -9.59 -2.80
CA ASP A 208 -6.47 -10.23 -2.41
C ASP A 208 -7.66 -9.79 -3.30
N GLY A 209 -7.71 -10.29 -4.53
CA GLY A 209 -8.81 -10.03 -5.47
C GLY A 209 -8.54 -10.47 -6.90
N ASP A 210 -9.60 -10.53 -7.71
CA ASP A 210 -9.57 -10.88 -9.14
C ASP A 210 -9.86 -9.68 -10.06
N ARG A 211 -10.04 -8.48 -9.50
CA ARG A 211 -10.25 -7.23 -10.22
C ARG A 211 -9.02 -6.35 -10.10
N LEU A 212 -8.24 -6.24 -11.17
CA LEU A 212 -7.07 -5.36 -11.17
C LEU A 212 -7.54 -3.91 -11.31
N PHE A 213 -7.52 -3.18 -10.20
CA PHE A 213 -7.95 -1.80 -10.14
C PHE A 213 -6.76 -0.86 -10.29
N ALA A 214 -6.88 0.14 -11.17
CA ALA A 214 -5.90 1.22 -11.25
C ALA A 214 -6.60 2.59 -11.37
N LYS A 215 -6.31 3.45 -10.39
CA LYS A 215 -6.78 4.83 -10.34
C LYS A 215 -5.72 5.76 -10.90
N LEU A 216 -6.08 6.46 -11.98
CA LEU A 216 -5.24 7.45 -12.64
C LEU A 216 -5.85 8.86 -12.50
N PRO A 217 -5.04 9.90 -12.24
CA PRO A 217 -5.46 11.29 -12.34
C PRO A 217 -6.01 11.60 -13.74
N SER A 218 -7.02 12.46 -13.85
CA SER A 218 -7.68 12.75 -15.13
C SER A 218 -6.73 13.27 -16.22
N ARG A 219 -5.68 14.00 -15.84
CA ARG A 219 -4.63 14.45 -16.78
C ARG A 219 -3.71 13.30 -17.21
N GLU A 220 -3.38 12.40 -16.29
CA GLU A 220 -2.53 11.24 -16.58
C GLU A 220 -3.22 10.27 -17.53
N ARG A 221 -4.54 10.05 -17.40
CA ARG A 221 -5.31 9.19 -18.32
C ARG A 221 -5.21 9.60 -19.80
N LYS A 222 -4.83 10.85 -20.06
CA LYS A 222 -4.71 11.42 -21.41
C LYS A 222 -3.25 11.62 -21.83
N SER A 223 -2.29 11.35 -20.96
CA SER A 223 -0.87 11.41 -21.31
C SER A 223 -0.50 10.17 -22.15
N GLU A 224 0.55 10.29 -22.96
CA GLU A 224 1.11 9.15 -23.70
C GLU A 224 1.44 7.98 -22.77
N PHE A 225 2.11 8.27 -21.64
CA PHE A 225 2.40 7.29 -20.60
C PHE A 225 1.13 6.62 -20.05
N GLY A 226 0.10 7.39 -19.73
CA GLY A 226 -1.13 6.85 -19.14
C GLY A 226 -1.94 6.01 -20.12
N ILE A 227 -1.97 6.37 -21.40
CA ILE A 227 -2.61 5.56 -22.46
C ILE A 227 -1.90 4.21 -22.55
N ARG A 228 -0.57 4.22 -22.67
CA ARG A 228 0.25 3.01 -22.72
C ARG A 228 0.11 2.17 -21.44
N PHE A 229 0.16 2.80 -20.27
CA PHE A 229 -0.05 2.12 -18.99
C PHE A 229 -1.41 1.40 -18.96
N ILE A 230 -2.49 2.07 -19.40
CA ILE A 230 -3.83 1.48 -19.41
C ILE A 230 -3.88 0.25 -20.31
N GLU A 231 -3.29 0.33 -21.49
CA GLU A 231 -3.24 -0.77 -22.46
C GLU A 231 -2.44 -1.97 -21.91
N VAL A 232 -1.18 -1.75 -21.53
CA VAL A 232 -0.29 -2.79 -20.99
C VAL A 232 -0.93 -3.49 -19.78
N MET A 233 -1.47 -2.72 -18.84
CA MET A 233 -2.10 -3.27 -17.64
C MET A 233 -3.38 -4.05 -17.96
N LYS A 234 -4.18 -3.63 -18.95
CA LYS A 234 -5.38 -4.37 -19.38
C LYS A 234 -5.00 -5.71 -20.01
N ASN A 235 -4.04 -5.70 -20.92
CA ASN A 235 -3.59 -6.90 -21.63
C ASN A 235 -3.03 -7.93 -20.65
N ASN A 236 -2.12 -7.51 -19.76
CA ASN A 236 -1.52 -8.40 -18.76
C ASN A 236 -2.56 -8.93 -17.75
N ALA A 237 -3.52 -8.10 -17.33
CA ALA A 237 -4.59 -8.54 -16.44
C ALA A 237 -5.44 -9.65 -17.10
N GLN A 238 -5.85 -9.45 -18.35
CA GLN A 238 -6.67 -10.42 -19.08
C GLN A 238 -5.92 -11.73 -19.31
N GLN A 239 -4.65 -11.67 -19.71
CA GLN A 239 -3.79 -12.84 -19.89
C GLN A 239 -3.61 -13.62 -18.58
N SER A 240 -3.58 -12.93 -17.45
CA SER A 240 -3.46 -13.53 -16.12
C SER A 240 -4.80 -13.96 -15.51
N GLY A 241 -5.90 -13.90 -16.26
CA GLY A 241 -7.25 -14.27 -15.80
C GLY A 241 -7.89 -13.28 -14.82
N MET A 242 -7.32 -12.08 -14.68
CA MET A 242 -7.90 -10.99 -13.90
C MET A 242 -8.83 -10.14 -14.77
N VAL A 243 -9.82 -9.49 -14.14
CA VAL A 243 -10.66 -8.51 -14.84
C VAL A 243 -10.12 -7.10 -14.62
N PRO A 244 -9.74 -6.39 -15.69
CA PRO A 244 -9.20 -5.03 -15.56
C PRO A 244 -10.29 -4.02 -15.21
N VAL A 245 -10.02 -3.21 -14.18
CA VAL A 245 -10.78 -2.02 -13.79
C VAL A 245 -9.82 -0.83 -13.75
N ILE A 246 -9.29 -0.49 -14.92
CA ILE A 246 -8.16 0.44 -15.09
C ILE A 246 -8.63 1.76 -15.70
N GLY A 247 -7.98 2.87 -15.33
CA GLY A 247 -8.32 4.19 -15.86
C GLY A 247 -9.65 4.71 -15.31
N THR A 248 -10.08 4.19 -14.17
CA THR A 248 -11.38 4.49 -13.59
C THR A 248 -11.33 5.65 -12.59
N THR A 249 -12.50 6.23 -12.29
CA THR A 249 -12.70 7.14 -11.16
C THR A 249 -12.99 6.33 -9.90
N GLY A 250 -12.56 6.79 -8.73
CA GLY A 250 -12.82 6.08 -7.47
C GLY A 250 -12.03 6.66 -6.30
N PHE A 251 -12.47 6.34 -5.10
CA PHE A 251 -11.78 6.69 -3.87
C PHE A 251 -10.81 5.58 -3.49
N TYR A 252 -9.54 5.89 -3.57
CA TYR A 252 -8.44 5.03 -3.14
C TYR A 252 -7.31 5.96 -2.69
N PRO A 253 -7.33 6.40 -1.42
CA PRO A 253 -6.26 7.19 -0.83
C PRO A 253 -5.13 6.27 -0.38
N SER A 254 -3.93 6.51 -0.88
CA SER A 254 -2.68 5.84 -0.49
C SER A 254 -1.53 6.74 -0.97
N ASP A 255 -0.28 6.33 -0.86
CA ASP A 255 0.91 7.15 -1.10
C ASP A 255 0.91 7.95 -2.42
N GLN A 256 0.27 7.43 -3.48
CA GLN A 256 0.16 8.13 -4.77
C GLN A 256 -0.49 9.51 -4.68
N ILE A 257 -1.34 9.78 -3.67
CA ILE A 257 -2.11 11.03 -3.60
C ILE A 257 -1.23 12.27 -3.48
N HIS A 258 0.00 12.11 -2.99
CA HIS A 258 0.93 13.21 -2.90
C HIS A 258 1.47 13.59 -4.29
N PHE A 259 1.44 12.71 -5.29
CA PHE A 259 2.10 12.93 -6.58
C PHE A 259 1.10 13.33 -7.67
N ARG A 260 1.43 14.36 -8.44
CA ARG A 260 0.53 14.91 -9.48
C ARG A 260 0.21 13.90 -10.59
N ARG A 261 1.18 13.06 -10.92
CA ARG A 261 1.09 11.96 -11.90
C ARG A 261 1.07 10.59 -11.20
N GLY A 262 0.63 10.54 -9.94
CA GLY A 262 0.59 9.32 -9.13
C GLY A 262 -0.59 8.43 -9.50
N ILE A 263 -0.31 7.18 -9.84
CA ILE A 263 -1.26 6.11 -10.16
C ILE A 263 -1.31 5.15 -8.98
N GLY A 264 -2.51 4.81 -8.49
CA GLY A 264 -2.69 3.82 -7.43
C GLY A 264 -3.22 2.52 -8.00
N VAL A 265 -2.59 1.39 -7.67
CA VAL A 265 -2.92 0.05 -8.15
C VAL A 265 -3.27 -0.84 -6.97
N ALA A 266 -4.36 -1.60 -7.09
CA ALA A 266 -4.86 -2.52 -6.06
C ALA A 266 -5.57 -3.72 -6.69
N ALA A 267 -5.71 -4.81 -5.94
CA ALA A 267 -6.57 -5.93 -6.29
C ALA A 267 -7.84 -5.86 -5.45
N LEU A 268 -8.99 -5.90 -6.13
CA LEU A 268 -10.30 -5.79 -5.48
C LEU A 268 -11.15 -7.04 -5.73
N LYS A 269 -12.10 -7.27 -4.84
CA LYS A 269 -13.17 -8.25 -5.00
C LYS A 269 -14.42 -7.58 -5.57
N LYS A 270 -15.36 -8.37 -6.08
CA LYS A 270 -16.65 -7.89 -6.56
C LYS A 270 -17.80 -8.53 -5.79
N SER A 271 -18.70 -7.71 -5.25
CA SER A 271 -19.97 -8.11 -4.66
C SER A 271 -21.13 -7.51 -5.45
N ARG A 272 -22.27 -8.20 -5.48
CA ARG A 272 -23.50 -7.68 -6.08
C ARG A 272 -24.06 -6.48 -5.32
N LEU A 273 -23.88 -6.43 -3.99
CA LEU A 273 -24.48 -5.40 -3.13
C LEU A 273 -23.70 -4.09 -3.14
N VAL A 274 -22.37 -4.16 -2.99
CA VAL A 274 -21.53 -2.97 -2.78
C VAL A 274 -20.60 -2.65 -3.95
N GLY A 275 -20.57 -3.51 -4.98
CA GLY A 275 -19.64 -3.38 -6.10
C GLY A 275 -18.23 -3.84 -5.74
N LEU A 276 -17.23 -3.04 -6.09
CA LEU A 276 -15.82 -3.36 -5.82
C LEU A 276 -15.47 -3.08 -4.36
N TYR A 277 -14.79 -4.03 -3.71
CA TYR A 277 -14.48 -3.92 -2.28
C TYR A 277 -13.21 -4.67 -1.84
N MET A 278 -12.77 -4.36 -0.62
CA MET A 278 -11.71 -5.02 0.14
C MET A 278 -12.14 -5.13 1.62
N ASN A 279 -11.83 -6.24 2.30
CA ASN A 279 -12.46 -6.54 3.60
C ASN A 279 -11.58 -7.24 4.66
N ARG A 280 -10.30 -7.52 4.36
CA ARG A 280 -9.43 -8.31 5.25
C ARG A 280 -8.27 -7.52 5.85
N ILE A 281 -7.92 -6.38 5.26
CA ILE A 281 -6.79 -5.54 5.70
C ILE A 281 -6.95 -5.10 7.15
N HIS A 282 -5.82 -4.90 7.83
CA HIS A 282 -5.70 -4.60 9.26
C HIS A 282 -6.23 -5.69 10.20
N THR A 283 -6.65 -6.86 9.71
CA THR A 283 -7.12 -7.98 10.55
C THR A 283 -6.21 -9.19 10.46
N HIS A 284 -6.38 -10.13 11.39
CA HIS A 284 -5.74 -11.46 11.33
C HIS A 284 -6.07 -12.26 10.06
N ARG A 285 -7.06 -11.83 9.28
CA ARG A 285 -7.48 -12.49 8.04
C ARG A 285 -6.71 -12.00 6.82
N ASP A 286 -5.85 -10.99 6.94
CA ASP A 286 -5.01 -10.51 5.84
C ASP A 286 -3.86 -11.48 5.54
N THR A 287 -4.23 -12.63 5.00
CA THR A 287 -3.41 -13.82 4.79
C THR A 287 -3.35 -14.26 3.33
N VAL A 288 -4.15 -13.63 2.46
CA VAL A 288 -4.25 -14.03 1.05
C VAL A 288 -3.11 -13.43 0.25
N PHE A 289 -2.30 -14.31 -0.32
CA PHE A 289 -1.21 -13.96 -1.23
C PHE A 289 -1.39 -14.64 -2.60
N GLU A 290 -1.90 -13.91 -3.59
CA GLU A 290 -2.11 -14.39 -4.95
C GLU A 290 -0.88 -14.09 -5.82
N GLU A 291 0.04 -15.05 -5.94
CA GLU A 291 1.28 -14.89 -6.73
C GLU A 291 1.03 -14.45 -8.16
N ARG A 292 -0.05 -14.97 -8.79
CA ARG A 292 -0.45 -14.59 -10.15
C ARG A 292 -0.62 -13.08 -10.33
N ASN A 293 -1.08 -12.37 -9.29
CA ASN A 293 -1.31 -10.94 -9.37
C ASN A 293 0.05 -10.21 -9.38
N ILE A 294 1.01 -10.68 -8.59
CA ILE A 294 2.36 -10.13 -8.53
C ILE A 294 3.09 -10.37 -9.84
N ASP A 295 2.99 -11.58 -10.39
CA ASP A 295 3.58 -11.94 -11.69
C ASP A 295 2.98 -11.10 -12.82
N CYS A 296 1.65 -10.92 -12.84
CA CYS A 296 0.94 -10.04 -13.76
C CYS A 296 1.47 -8.61 -13.72
N LEU A 297 1.66 -8.05 -12.52
CA LEU A 297 2.14 -6.69 -12.33
C LEU A 297 3.62 -6.55 -12.74
N THR A 298 4.45 -7.53 -12.39
CA THR A 298 5.85 -7.56 -12.81
C THR A 298 5.99 -7.62 -14.34
N ALA A 299 5.20 -8.48 -15.01
CA ALA A 299 5.19 -8.57 -16.47
C ALA A 299 4.75 -7.23 -17.10
N ALA A 300 3.67 -6.64 -16.61
CA ALA A 300 3.17 -5.35 -17.07
C ALA A 300 4.20 -4.24 -16.92
N MET A 301 4.90 -4.15 -15.78
CA MET A 301 5.91 -3.10 -15.58
C MET A 301 7.14 -3.30 -16.46
N LYS A 302 7.55 -4.55 -16.71
CA LYS A 302 8.63 -4.85 -17.66
C LYS A 302 8.28 -4.44 -19.09
N GLU A 303 7.06 -4.74 -19.54
CA GLU A 303 6.57 -4.33 -20.86
C GLU A 303 6.45 -2.80 -20.97
N LEU A 304 5.97 -2.15 -19.92
CA LEU A 304 5.83 -0.70 -19.85
C LEU A 304 7.17 0.05 -19.91
N VAL A 305 8.25 -0.56 -19.44
CA VAL A 305 9.61 0.03 -19.48
C VAL A 305 10.40 -0.44 -20.71
N GLY A 306 10.13 -1.65 -21.19
CA GLY A 306 10.90 -2.31 -22.26
C GLY A 306 10.47 -1.96 -23.68
N ALA A 307 9.26 -1.45 -23.92
CA ALA A 307 8.94 -0.92 -25.26
C ALA A 307 9.62 0.45 -25.43
N ASP A 308 10.87 0.40 -25.87
CA ASP A 308 11.41 1.49 -26.68
C ASP A 308 10.70 1.48 -28.03
N LYS A 309 10.53 2.67 -28.58
CA LYS A 309 9.78 2.94 -29.81
C LYS A 309 10.22 1.97 -30.90
N ALA A 310 9.30 1.12 -31.37
CA ALA A 310 9.41 0.64 -32.74
C ALA A 310 9.44 1.90 -33.62
N GLU A 311 10.60 2.18 -34.20
CA GLU A 311 10.81 3.23 -35.19
C GLU A 311 9.80 3.14 -36.34
#